data_AF-A0A5C7YAX8-F1
#
_entry.id   AF-A0A5C7YAX8-F1
#
_cell.length_a   1.000
_cell.length_b   1.000
_cell.length_c   1.000
_cell.angle_alpha   90.00
_cell.angle_beta   90.00
_cell.angle_gamma   90.00
#
_symmetry.space_group_name_H-M   'P 1'
#
loop_
_entity.id
_entity.type
_entity.pdbx_description
1 polymer ?
#
loop_
_entity_poly.entity_id
_entity_poly.type
_entity_poly.pdbx_seq_one_letter_code
_entity_poly.pdbx_strand_id
1 'polypeptide(L)'
;MTKVKKFLCGAAAASLVAGAGAAVGTQVGLSKVTADWMLTAEHVLLIGLDGVNLSKVLEYAYNDDSGFKTAMDQGITGTASIINHTTLSGPSWSTVLTGVWDDKHGVFNNLFRAEPYNLWPSVFNLIEYNKPEINTTIISNWEYLNQLADSGGYPVDNNVFVGPGDSPADSDASVTALTIAQILATADNPDDISNFLFSYQSQADHAGHEFAGGSEEYQQAIINLGGNLQQILAAIAQVQALTGDDWSIIVTTDHGHQQTVTLPGLSIGHGFQSPNETSSFVIFDQAGSNATDGSQNLNFSIADITPTILSLFGIDLRSDFDGVSLTDDPTVLDSHVTPVDLQQALLAALAMYGYPNIGNELTLGFRTLVGSVPYFLNTFVNQIDQFLQGIVNQDIFLISGLAEGAQLVNNFFGGLTVDVTNTVAQAITHLLGSGVIAPTDAPLPLPGVAEFTGWESLLDLDALVG
;
A
#
# COMPACT_ATOMS: atom_id res chain seq x y z
N MET A 1 17.68 7.10 -27.41
CA MET A 1 17.28 6.13 -28.45
C MET A 1 15.80 5.86 -28.25
N THR A 2 14.97 6.46 -29.08
CA THR A 2 13.50 6.37 -29.02
C THR A 2 13.07 4.96 -29.43
N LYS A 3 12.52 4.18 -28.48
CA LYS A 3 11.93 2.87 -28.78
C LYS A 3 10.53 3.11 -29.34
N VAL A 4 10.38 2.92 -30.65
CA VAL A 4 9.08 2.90 -31.32
C VAL A 4 8.43 1.53 -31.05
N LYS A 5 7.37 1.48 -30.24
CA LYS A 5 6.52 0.29 -30.09
C LYS A 5 5.70 0.13 -31.39
N LYS A 6 5.74 -1.07 -31.99
CA LYS A 6 4.97 -1.41 -33.20
C LYS A 6 3.54 -1.78 -32.79
N PHE A 7 2.57 -0.97 -33.16
CA PHE A 7 1.16 -1.37 -33.15
C PHE A 7 0.91 -2.37 -34.30
N LEU A 8 0.43 -3.57 -33.96
CA LEU A 8 -0.19 -4.46 -34.95
C LEU A 8 -1.69 -4.09 -35.02
N CYS A 9 -2.07 -3.32 -36.04
CA CYS A 9 -3.48 -3.15 -36.40
C CYS A 9 -3.99 -4.45 -37.04
N GLY A 10 -4.73 -5.26 -36.27
CA GLY A 10 -5.54 -6.36 -36.79
C GLY A 10 -6.83 -5.83 -37.39
N ALA A 11 -6.88 -5.65 -38.71
CA ALA A 11 -8.13 -5.36 -39.41
C ALA A 11 -9.03 -6.60 -39.42
N ALA A 12 -10.16 -6.55 -38.71
CA ALA A 12 -11.19 -7.58 -38.77
C ALA A 12 -11.94 -7.48 -40.12
N ALA A 13 -11.58 -8.35 -41.06
CA ALA A 13 -12.35 -8.56 -42.28
C ALA A 13 -13.47 -9.59 -42.00
N ALA A 14 -14.70 -9.12 -41.83
CA ALA A 14 -15.88 -9.99 -41.72
C ALA A 14 -16.27 -10.54 -43.10
N SER A 15 -15.87 -11.77 -43.41
CA SER A 15 -16.41 -12.53 -44.53
C SER A 15 -17.62 -13.35 -44.07
N LEU A 16 -18.82 -12.95 -44.52
CA LEU A 16 -20.04 -13.74 -44.37
C LEU A 16 -19.98 -15.01 -45.23
N VAL A 17 -20.04 -16.18 -44.59
CA VAL A 17 -20.47 -17.43 -45.23
C VAL A 17 -21.73 -17.89 -44.52
N ALA A 18 -22.86 -17.84 -45.24
CA ALA A 18 -24.12 -18.38 -44.77
C ALA A 18 -24.10 -19.91 -44.88
N GLY A 19 -24.13 -20.59 -43.72
CA GLY A 19 -24.32 -22.03 -43.61
C GLY A 19 -25.39 -22.29 -42.54
N ALA A 20 -26.50 -22.91 -42.95
CA ALA A 20 -27.66 -23.16 -42.11
C ALA A 20 -27.46 -24.38 -41.19
N GLY A 21 -27.89 -24.26 -39.94
CA GLY A 21 -28.41 -25.38 -39.15
C GLY A 21 -27.62 -25.78 -37.90
N ALA A 22 -28.07 -25.30 -36.74
CA ALA A 22 -28.51 -26.10 -35.58
C ALA A 22 -28.64 -25.17 -34.36
N ALA A 23 -29.80 -25.22 -33.69
CA ALA A 23 -30.10 -24.41 -32.53
C ALA A 23 -29.22 -24.81 -31.33
N VAL A 24 -28.31 -23.91 -30.94
CA VAL A 24 -27.71 -23.85 -29.61
C VAL A 24 -28.23 -22.56 -28.98
N GLY A 25 -28.72 -22.66 -27.74
CA GLY A 25 -29.42 -21.59 -27.04
C GLY A 25 -28.68 -20.27 -27.13
N THR A 26 -29.42 -19.20 -27.42
CA THR A 26 -28.96 -17.82 -27.33
C THR A 26 -28.34 -17.59 -25.95
N GLN A 27 -27.02 -17.41 -25.90
CA GLN A 27 -26.41 -16.73 -24.78
C GLN A 27 -27.04 -15.34 -24.71
N VAL A 28 -27.62 -15.05 -23.55
CA VAL A 28 -28.15 -13.73 -23.22
C VAL A 28 -26.98 -12.77 -23.34
N GLY A 29 -27.07 -11.86 -24.31
CA GLY A 29 -26.01 -10.89 -24.56
C GLY A 29 -25.70 -10.08 -23.31
N LEU A 30 -24.41 -9.88 -23.05
CA LEU A 30 -23.90 -8.84 -22.17
C LEU A 30 -24.71 -7.57 -22.44
N SER A 31 -25.39 -7.06 -21.42
CA SER A 31 -26.13 -5.82 -21.51
C SER A 31 -25.21 -4.71 -22.03
N LYS A 32 -25.75 -3.74 -22.76
CA LYS A 32 -24.97 -2.59 -23.25
C LYS A 32 -24.22 -1.85 -22.12
N VAL A 33 -24.82 -1.84 -20.92
CA VAL A 33 -24.24 -1.29 -19.68
C VAL A 33 -23.02 -2.11 -19.22
N THR A 34 -23.02 -3.43 -19.41
CA THR A 34 -21.88 -4.31 -19.11
C THR A 34 -20.76 -4.30 -20.16
N ALA A 35 -20.98 -3.68 -21.31
CA ALA A 35 -19.97 -3.55 -22.36
C ALA A 35 -19.30 -2.17 -22.37
N ASP A 36 -20.02 -1.13 -21.91
CA ASP A 36 -19.49 0.23 -21.85
C ASP A 36 -18.41 0.38 -20.74
N TRP A 37 -18.52 -0.29 -19.58
CA TRP A 37 -17.44 -0.30 -18.55
C TRP A 37 -16.18 -1.07 -19.00
N MET A 38 -16.32 -2.01 -19.93
CA MET A 38 -15.19 -2.74 -20.51
C MET A 38 -14.40 -1.92 -21.54
N LEU A 39 -14.91 -0.73 -21.90
CA LEU A 39 -14.31 0.15 -22.92
C LEU A 39 -13.86 1.51 -22.35
N THR A 40 -14.29 1.87 -21.15
CA THR A 40 -13.82 3.09 -20.45
C THR A 40 -12.48 2.81 -19.77
N ALA A 41 -11.56 3.79 -19.83
CA ALA A 41 -10.31 3.73 -19.08
C ALA A 41 -10.61 3.58 -17.59
N GLU A 42 -9.93 2.64 -16.93
CA GLU A 42 -10.00 2.49 -15.48
C GLU A 42 -8.84 3.29 -14.87
N HIS A 43 -9.15 4.19 -13.95
CA HIS A 43 -8.14 4.98 -13.26
C HIS A 43 -8.18 4.69 -11.76
N VAL A 44 -7.04 4.24 -11.22
CA VAL A 44 -6.90 3.90 -9.80
C VAL A 44 -5.79 4.74 -9.18
N LEU A 45 -6.11 5.50 -8.14
CA LEU A 45 -5.18 6.32 -7.37
C LEU A 45 -5.03 5.76 -5.95
N LEU A 46 -3.82 5.34 -5.61
CA LEU A 46 -3.42 5.09 -4.23
C LEU A 46 -2.73 6.34 -3.68
N ILE A 47 -3.22 6.84 -2.54
CA ILE A 47 -2.63 7.96 -1.79
C ILE A 47 -2.10 7.39 -0.47
N GLY A 48 -0.79 7.32 -0.36
CA GLY A 48 -0.11 6.87 0.85
C GLY A 48 0.37 8.03 1.70
N LEU A 49 -0.07 8.07 2.96
CA LEU A 49 0.28 9.11 3.92
C LEU A 49 1.01 8.47 5.10
N ASP A 50 2.33 8.63 5.19
CA ASP A 50 3.16 7.91 6.15
C ASP A 50 2.92 8.36 7.60
N GLY A 51 2.79 7.40 8.51
CA GLY A 51 2.72 7.66 9.94
C GLY A 51 1.47 8.40 10.43
N VAL A 52 0.33 8.32 9.74
CA VAL A 52 -0.89 9.09 10.02
C VAL A 52 -1.84 8.39 10.98
N ASN A 53 -1.94 8.87 12.22
CA ASN A 53 -3.03 8.49 13.12
C ASN A 53 -4.41 9.03 12.68
N LEU A 54 -5.33 8.14 12.29
CA LEU A 54 -6.72 8.50 11.98
C LEU A 54 -7.42 9.27 13.11
N SER A 55 -7.16 8.94 14.38
CA SER A 55 -7.73 9.68 15.52
C SER A 55 -7.37 11.17 15.47
N LYS A 56 -6.17 11.52 14.99
CA LYS A 56 -5.71 12.91 14.83
C LYS A 56 -6.28 13.58 13.59
N VAL A 57 -6.49 12.81 12.51
CA VAL A 57 -7.28 13.29 11.36
C VAL A 57 -8.69 13.68 11.82
N LEU A 58 -9.34 12.81 12.59
CA LEU A 58 -10.69 13.06 13.12
C LEU A 58 -10.72 14.25 14.10
N GLU A 59 -9.62 14.52 14.81
CA GLU A 59 -9.52 15.63 15.76
C GLU A 59 -9.24 16.98 15.07
N TYR A 60 -8.32 17.01 14.09
CA TYR A 60 -7.76 18.25 13.55
C TYR A 60 -8.20 18.58 12.13
N ALA A 61 -8.58 17.57 11.34
CA ALA A 61 -8.81 17.67 9.90
C ALA A 61 -10.17 17.07 9.48
N TYR A 62 -11.14 16.99 10.41
CA TYR A 62 -12.52 16.58 10.12
C TYR A 62 -13.42 17.82 9.94
N ASN A 63 -13.20 18.56 8.86
CA ASN A 63 -13.96 19.76 8.50
C ASN A 63 -14.08 19.88 6.97
N ASP A 64 -14.97 20.73 6.49
CA ASP A 64 -15.33 20.83 5.06
C ASP A 64 -14.18 21.30 4.15
N ASP A 65 -13.11 21.88 4.71
CA ASP A 65 -11.93 22.34 3.95
C ASP A 65 -10.83 21.26 3.86
N SER A 66 -11.06 20.07 4.43
CA SER A 66 -10.09 18.99 4.50
C SER A 66 -10.44 17.86 3.52
N GLY A 67 -9.46 17.49 2.69
CA GLY A 67 -9.59 16.35 1.78
C GLY A 67 -9.81 15.02 2.48
N PHE A 68 -9.41 14.88 3.75
CA PHE A 68 -9.76 13.70 4.54
C PHE A 68 -11.27 13.59 4.73
N LYS A 69 -11.92 14.71 5.09
CA LYS A 69 -13.38 14.73 5.26
C LYS A 69 -14.08 14.46 3.94
N THR A 70 -13.62 15.06 2.85
CA THR A 70 -14.15 14.80 1.51
C THR A 70 -14.01 13.33 1.11
N ALA A 71 -12.83 12.72 1.29
CA ALA A 71 -12.62 11.31 0.99
C ALA A 71 -13.50 10.39 1.86
N MET A 72 -13.68 10.70 3.15
CA MET A 72 -14.57 9.93 4.03
C MET A 72 -16.05 10.10 3.64
N ASP A 73 -16.45 11.28 3.18
CA ASP A 73 -17.83 11.56 2.75
C ASP A 73 -18.18 10.92 1.42
N GLN A 74 -17.20 10.76 0.52
CA GLN A 74 -17.36 10.17 -0.81
C GLN A 74 -17.08 8.67 -0.84
N GLY A 75 -16.30 8.16 0.12
CA GLY A 75 -15.94 6.75 0.17
C GLY A 75 -16.48 6.02 1.40
N ILE A 76 -15.93 4.82 1.60
CA ILE A 76 -16.11 3.98 2.77
C ILE A 76 -14.84 4.05 3.60
N THR A 77 -14.96 4.38 4.88
CA THR A 77 -13.81 4.48 5.78
C THR A 77 -13.69 3.26 6.67
N GLY A 78 -12.64 2.48 6.47
CA GLY A 78 -12.27 1.39 7.36
C GLY A 78 -11.21 1.83 8.35
N THR A 79 -11.52 1.76 9.65
CA THR A 79 -10.46 1.70 10.66
C THR A 79 -9.74 0.36 10.45
N ALA A 80 -8.42 0.38 10.37
CA ALA A 80 -7.61 -0.81 10.22
C ALA A 80 -6.65 -0.94 11.40
N SER A 81 -6.16 -2.15 11.64
CA SER A 81 -5.12 -2.38 12.63
C SER A 81 -4.07 -3.35 12.11
N ILE A 82 -2.82 -3.00 12.34
CA ILE A 82 -1.65 -3.81 12.02
C ILE A 82 -1.06 -4.46 13.27
N ILE A 83 -1.90 -4.78 14.26
CA ILE A 83 -1.48 -5.57 15.43
C ILE A 83 -0.89 -6.90 14.94
N ASN A 84 0.22 -7.30 15.56
CA ASN A 84 1.05 -8.44 15.17
C ASN A 84 1.94 -8.25 13.93
N HIS A 85 1.96 -7.06 13.35
CA HIS A 85 2.87 -6.65 12.29
C HIS A 85 3.88 -5.62 12.82
N THR A 86 5.09 -5.57 12.26
CA THR A 86 6.07 -4.55 12.69
C THR A 86 5.63 -3.20 12.12
N THR A 87 5.35 -2.24 13.00
CA THR A 87 4.91 -0.87 12.66
C THR A 87 6.09 -0.04 12.15
N LEU A 88 6.76 -0.47 11.08
CA LEU A 88 7.81 0.28 10.37
C LEU A 88 7.39 0.42 8.91
N SER A 89 7.75 1.54 8.27
CA SER A 89 7.29 1.87 6.93
C SER A 89 7.67 0.84 5.88
N GLY A 90 8.90 0.32 5.87
CA GLY A 90 9.34 -0.71 4.92
C GLY A 90 8.42 -1.94 4.92
N PRO A 91 8.27 -2.64 6.06
CA PRO A 91 7.33 -3.74 6.22
C PRO A 91 5.87 -3.38 5.85
N SER A 92 5.33 -2.29 6.38
CA SER A 92 3.92 -1.94 6.16
C SER A 92 3.62 -1.57 4.70
N TRP A 93 4.46 -0.76 4.05
CA TRP A 93 4.30 -0.45 2.62
C TRP A 93 4.52 -1.68 1.73
N SER A 94 5.39 -2.61 2.15
CA SER A 94 5.52 -3.89 1.46
C SER A 94 4.22 -4.69 1.53
N THR A 95 3.54 -4.69 2.67
CA THR A 95 2.21 -5.30 2.80
C THR A 95 1.19 -4.63 1.88
N VAL A 96 1.10 -3.30 1.89
CA VAL A 96 0.19 -2.52 1.02
C VAL A 96 0.39 -2.88 -0.45
N LEU A 97 1.66 -2.96 -0.89
CA LEU A 97 2.03 -3.10 -2.30
C LEU A 97 2.21 -4.56 -2.75
N THR A 98 2.09 -5.55 -1.86
CA THR A 98 2.15 -6.99 -2.23
C THR A 98 0.89 -7.76 -1.84
N GLY A 99 0.03 -7.22 -0.97
CA GLY A 99 -1.19 -7.89 -0.50
C GLY A 99 -0.95 -9.03 0.50
N VAL A 100 0.26 -9.17 1.02
CA VAL A 100 0.64 -10.18 2.02
C VAL A 100 1.37 -9.57 3.21
N TRP A 101 1.27 -10.19 4.37
CA TRP A 101 1.94 -9.70 5.58
C TRP A 101 3.45 -10.02 5.59
N ASP A 102 4.14 -9.50 6.61
CA ASP A 102 5.58 -9.62 6.78
C ASP A 102 6.08 -11.00 7.17
N ASP A 103 5.19 -11.88 7.63
CA ASP A 103 5.46 -13.31 7.79
C ASP A 103 5.54 -14.06 6.46
N LYS A 104 5.07 -13.45 5.36
CA LYS A 104 5.26 -13.89 3.97
C LYS A 104 6.35 -13.12 3.26
N HIS A 105 6.21 -11.80 3.10
CA HIS A 105 7.16 -11.03 2.28
C HIS A 105 8.55 -10.89 2.90
N GLY A 106 8.70 -11.03 4.22
CA GLY A 106 10.02 -11.08 4.87
C GLY A 106 10.78 -9.76 4.94
N VAL A 107 10.23 -8.65 4.43
CA VAL A 107 10.70 -7.30 4.76
C VAL A 107 10.49 -7.02 6.25
N PHE A 108 11.56 -6.60 6.93
CA PHE A 108 11.58 -6.43 8.40
C PHE A 108 12.12 -5.07 8.87
N ASN A 109 12.61 -4.22 7.96
CA ASN A 109 13.14 -2.88 8.27
C ASN A 109 13.11 -1.94 7.05
N ASN A 110 13.60 -0.71 7.26
CA ASN A 110 13.61 0.35 6.24
C ASN A 110 14.90 0.34 5.37
N LEU A 111 15.71 -0.72 5.40
CA LEU A 111 16.79 -0.90 4.44
C LEU A 111 16.28 -1.65 3.22
N PHE A 112 16.31 -0.99 2.07
CA PHE A 112 15.76 -1.55 0.84
C PHE A 112 16.50 -2.83 0.41
N ARG A 113 15.71 -3.83 0.01
CA ARG A 113 16.16 -5.06 -0.63
C ARG A 113 15.16 -5.47 -1.68
N ALA A 114 15.64 -5.73 -2.90
CA ALA A 114 14.78 -6.17 -4.00
C ALA A 114 14.34 -7.64 -3.90
N GLU A 115 15.09 -8.48 -3.17
CA GLU A 115 14.92 -9.93 -3.20
C GLU A 115 13.54 -10.45 -2.74
N PRO A 116 12.93 -9.91 -1.66
CA PRO A 116 11.55 -10.22 -1.28
C PRO A 116 10.54 -10.17 -2.43
N TYR A 117 10.65 -9.15 -3.28
CA TYR A 117 9.69 -8.89 -4.36
C TYR A 117 9.85 -9.84 -5.56
N ASN A 118 10.90 -10.67 -5.58
CA ASN A 118 10.99 -11.78 -6.53
C ASN A 118 10.01 -12.90 -6.19
N LEU A 119 9.77 -13.15 -4.90
CA LEU A 119 8.84 -14.19 -4.43
C LEU A 119 7.43 -13.64 -4.27
N TRP A 120 7.33 -12.38 -3.84
CA TRP A 120 6.09 -11.66 -3.59
C TRP A 120 6.02 -10.41 -4.48
N PRO A 121 5.63 -10.55 -5.75
CA PRO A 121 5.64 -9.45 -6.71
C PRO A 121 4.77 -8.30 -6.21
N SER A 122 5.24 -7.06 -6.44
CA SER A 122 4.45 -5.88 -6.11
C SER A 122 3.25 -5.73 -7.04
N VAL A 123 2.28 -4.89 -6.66
CA VAL A 123 1.14 -4.50 -7.49
C VAL A 123 1.60 -3.95 -8.85
N PHE A 124 2.74 -3.23 -8.90
CA PHE A 124 3.35 -2.79 -10.16
C PHE A 124 3.74 -3.98 -11.01
N ASN A 125 4.49 -4.94 -10.46
CA ASN A 125 4.91 -6.12 -11.20
C ASN A 125 3.71 -6.93 -11.70
N LEU A 126 2.66 -7.04 -10.89
CA LEU A 126 1.44 -7.78 -11.25
C LEU A 126 0.65 -7.07 -12.36
N ILE A 127 0.54 -5.75 -12.33
CA ILE A 127 -0.11 -4.97 -13.40
C ILE A 127 0.71 -5.06 -14.69
N GLU A 128 2.00 -4.72 -14.63
CA GLU A 128 2.90 -4.70 -15.80
C GLU A 128 3.04 -6.07 -16.47
N TYR A 129 2.89 -7.15 -15.70
CA TYR A 129 2.88 -8.49 -16.24
C TYR A 129 1.57 -8.85 -16.96
N ASN A 130 0.43 -8.64 -16.29
CA ASN A 130 -0.86 -9.13 -16.76
C ASN A 130 -1.52 -8.19 -17.79
N LYS A 131 -1.30 -6.88 -17.63
CA LYS A 131 -1.90 -5.80 -18.44
C LYS A 131 -0.89 -4.68 -18.71
N PRO A 132 0.17 -4.93 -19.50
CA PRO A 132 1.23 -3.96 -19.83
C PRO A 132 0.75 -2.74 -20.65
N GLU A 133 -0.52 -2.70 -21.02
CA GLU A 133 -1.19 -1.52 -21.58
C GLU A 133 -1.63 -0.49 -20.52
N ILE A 134 -1.73 -0.88 -19.25
CA ILE A 134 -2.05 0.02 -18.15
C ILE A 134 -0.80 0.82 -17.81
N ASN A 135 -0.92 2.15 -17.81
CA ASN A 135 0.20 3.02 -17.44
C ASN A 135 0.35 3.06 -15.92
N THR A 136 1.47 2.53 -15.41
CA THR A 136 1.77 2.58 -13.97
C THR A 136 2.70 3.75 -13.62
N THR A 137 2.41 4.44 -12.53
CA THR A 137 3.20 5.60 -12.08
C THR A 137 3.35 5.60 -10.57
N ILE A 138 4.56 5.91 -10.09
CA ILE A 138 4.80 6.25 -8.69
C ILE A 138 5.40 7.65 -8.58
N ILE A 139 4.85 8.45 -7.67
CA ILE A 139 5.37 9.76 -7.27
C ILE A 139 5.56 9.72 -5.76
N SER A 140 6.82 9.72 -5.31
CA SER A 140 7.16 9.54 -3.90
C SER A 140 8.32 10.44 -3.50
N ASN A 141 8.28 10.94 -2.27
CA ASN A 141 9.42 11.60 -1.62
C ASN A 141 10.23 10.67 -0.69
N TRP A 142 10.04 9.35 -0.81
CA TRP A 142 10.85 8.36 -0.12
C TRP A 142 11.43 7.33 -1.09
N GLU A 143 12.76 7.40 -1.28
CA GLU A 143 13.49 6.63 -2.30
C GLU A 143 13.26 5.10 -2.18
N TYR A 144 12.97 4.59 -0.98
CA TYR A 144 12.65 3.17 -0.77
C TYR A 144 11.48 2.70 -1.67
N LEU A 145 10.41 3.49 -1.78
CA LEU A 145 9.25 3.12 -2.58
C LEU A 145 9.55 3.21 -4.08
N ASN A 146 10.37 4.18 -4.49
CA ASN A 146 10.87 4.24 -5.87
C ASN A 146 11.70 2.99 -6.19
N GLN A 147 12.58 2.56 -5.29
CA GLN A 147 13.38 1.34 -5.45
C GLN A 147 12.52 0.07 -5.46
N LEU A 148 11.45 0.02 -4.66
CA LEU A 148 10.47 -1.08 -4.65
C LEU A 148 9.72 -1.16 -5.98
N ALA A 149 9.22 -0.03 -6.49
CA ALA A 149 8.51 0.03 -7.75
C ALA A 149 9.39 -0.35 -8.96
N ASP A 150 10.69 -0.07 -8.89
CA ASP A 150 11.69 -0.49 -9.89
C ASP A 150 12.18 -1.95 -9.72
N SER A 151 11.77 -2.64 -8.65
CA SER A 151 12.22 -3.99 -8.36
C SER A 151 11.39 -5.07 -9.06
N GLY A 152 11.89 -6.30 -9.02
CA GLY A 152 11.28 -7.43 -9.71
C GLY A 152 11.56 -7.45 -11.21
N GLY A 153 10.82 -8.30 -11.94
CA GLY A 153 10.97 -8.47 -13.39
C GLY A 153 10.24 -7.42 -14.23
N TYR A 154 9.20 -6.80 -13.67
CA TYR A 154 8.24 -5.96 -14.41
C TYR A 154 8.10 -4.61 -13.70
N PRO A 155 9.11 -3.72 -13.79
CA PRO A 155 9.14 -2.47 -13.04
C PRO A 155 8.06 -1.49 -13.53
N VAL A 156 7.72 -0.53 -12.67
CA VAL A 156 6.82 0.59 -12.97
C VAL A 156 7.22 1.34 -14.25
N ASP A 157 6.23 1.84 -15.01
CA ASP A 157 6.45 2.59 -16.24
C ASP A 157 7.07 3.98 -15.98
N ASN A 158 6.53 4.72 -14.99
CA ASN A 158 7.00 6.05 -14.63
C ASN A 158 7.38 6.12 -13.15
N ASN A 159 8.67 6.31 -12.88
CA ASN A 159 9.21 6.39 -11.53
C ASN A 159 9.71 7.80 -11.20
N VAL A 160 8.94 8.52 -10.37
CA VAL A 160 9.21 9.93 -10.03
C VAL A 160 9.60 10.04 -8.55
N PHE A 161 10.88 10.29 -8.30
CA PHE A 161 11.38 10.62 -6.97
C PHE A 161 11.40 12.14 -6.76
N VAL A 162 10.79 12.58 -5.66
CA VAL A 162 10.80 13.97 -5.20
C VAL A 162 11.81 14.08 -4.06
N GLY A 163 12.88 14.85 -4.28
CA GLY A 163 13.86 15.10 -3.23
C GLY A 163 13.27 15.85 -2.02
N PRO A 164 13.97 15.88 -0.87
CA PRO A 164 13.44 16.34 0.42
C PRO A 164 13.05 17.83 0.51
N GLY A 165 13.26 18.65 -0.54
CA GLY A 165 12.95 20.08 -0.51
C GLY A 165 13.70 20.85 0.58
N ASP A 166 13.14 21.99 0.99
CA ASP A 166 13.61 22.75 2.17
C ASP A 166 13.01 22.21 3.48
N SER A 167 11.86 21.52 3.39
CA SER A 167 11.18 20.83 4.50
C SER A 167 10.32 19.65 3.98
N PRO A 168 9.93 18.70 4.84
CA PRO A 168 9.02 17.62 4.45
C PRO A 168 7.71 18.14 3.83
N ALA A 169 7.17 19.25 4.35
CA ALA A 169 5.98 19.91 3.81
C ALA A 169 6.18 20.39 2.35
N ASP A 170 7.35 20.92 2.01
CA ASP A 170 7.67 21.37 0.64
C ASP A 170 7.79 20.19 -0.32
N SER A 171 8.35 19.07 0.15
CA SER A 171 8.42 17.84 -0.63
C SER A 171 7.03 17.22 -0.87
N ASP A 172 6.15 17.20 0.14
CA ASP A 172 4.75 16.75 0.00
C ASP A 172 3.95 17.66 -0.94
N ALA A 173 4.16 18.98 -0.89
CA ALA A 173 3.54 19.91 -1.83
C ALA A 173 4.02 19.68 -3.27
N SER A 174 5.29 19.29 -3.45
CA SER A 174 5.85 18.94 -4.77
C SER A 174 5.28 17.62 -5.30
N VAL A 175 5.14 16.60 -4.45
CA VAL A 175 4.43 15.35 -4.78
C VAL A 175 2.99 15.70 -5.20
N THR A 176 2.28 16.49 -4.40
CA THR A 176 0.90 16.92 -4.67
C THR A 176 0.77 17.57 -6.05
N ALA A 177 1.66 18.51 -6.37
CA ALA A 177 1.64 19.21 -7.66
C ALA A 177 1.89 18.27 -8.85
N LEU A 178 2.80 17.30 -8.71
CA LEU A 178 3.09 16.31 -9.76
C LEU A 178 1.94 15.31 -9.92
N THR A 179 1.33 14.87 -8.82
CA THR A 179 0.12 14.02 -8.82
C THR A 179 -1.03 14.72 -9.52
N ILE A 180 -1.30 15.99 -9.21
CA ILE A 180 -2.31 16.80 -9.92
C ILE A 180 -1.99 16.93 -11.41
N ALA A 181 -0.72 17.17 -11.77
CA ALA A 181 -0.33 17.26 -13.17
C ALA A 181 -0.58 15.95 -13.92
N GLN A 182 -0.31 14.79 -13.29
CA GLN A 182 -0.56 13.48 -13.88
C GLN A 182 -2.06 13.21 -14.05
N ILE A 183 -2.89 13.57 -13.06
CA ILE A 183 -4.35 13.46 -13.13
C ILE A 183 -4.88 14.35 -14.25
N LEU A 184 -4.52 15.64 -14.29
CA LEU A 184 -4.99 16.57 -15.32
C LEU A 184 -4.54 16.17 -16.73
N ALA A 185 -3.41 15.48 -16.88
CA ALA A 185 -2.95 14.97 -18.16
C ALA A 185 -3.87 13.87 -18.74
N THR A 186 -4.67 13.19 -17.91
CA THR A 186 -5.65 12.21 -18.42
C THR A 186 -6.87 12.85 -19.05
N ALA A 187 -7.10 14.16 -18.88
CA ALA A 187 -8.17 14.87 -19.58
C ALA A 187 -8.02 14.83 -21.11
N ASP A 188 -6.76 14.71 -21.57
CA ASP A 188 -6.40 14.56 -22.97
C ASP A 188 -5.87 13.13 -23.23
N ASN A 189 -6.58 12.09 -22.77
CA ASN A 189 -6.24 10.68 -22.97
C ASN A 189 -6.89 10.11 -24.26
N PRO A 190 -6.33 10.33 -25.48
CA PRO A 190 -6.99 9.98 -26.74
C PRO A 190 -7.13 8.48 -26.98
N ASP A 191 -6.39 7.67 -26.22
CA ASP A 191 -6.25 6.24 -26.39
C ASP A 191 -6.98 5.45 -25.28
N ASP A 192 -7.76 6.12 -24.43
CA ASP A 192 -8.48 5.54 -23.27
C ASP A 192 -7.58 4.64 -22.40
N ILE A 193 -6.33 5.08 -22.18
CA ILE A 193 -5.33 4.34 -21.40
C ILE A 193 -5.73 4.34 -19.92
N SER A 194 -5.91 3.16 -19.35
CA SER A 194 -6.07 2.97 -17.91
C SER A 194 -4.79 3.35 -17.15
N ASN A 195 -4.94 3.93 -15.94
CA ASN A 195 -3.79 4.37 -15.14
C ASN A 195 -3.84 3.80 -13.72
N PHE A 196 -2.70 3.31 -13.24
CA PHE A 196 -2.45 3.14 -11.82
C PHE A 196 -1.44 4.18 -11.34
N LEU A 197 -1.85 5.04 -10.42
CA LEU A 197 -1.00 6.08 -9.83
C LEU A 197 -0.86 5.86 -8.33
N PHE A 198 0.38 5.78 -7.84
CA PHE A 198 0.68 5.81 -6.41
C PHE A 198 1.36 7.13 -6.04
N SER A 199 0.71 7.93 -5.20
CA SER A 199 1.19 9.20 -4.67
C SER A 199 1.50 9.05 -3.18
N TYR A 200 2.75 9.29 -2.77
CA TYR A 200 3.19 9.09 -1.39
C TYR A 200 3.74 10.36 -0.74
N GLN A 201 3.34 10.62 0.51
CA GLN A 201 3.68 11.81 1.30
C GLN A 201 4.13 11.41 2.72
N SER A 202 5.18 12.05 3.26
CA SER A 202 5.87 11.63 4.49
C SER A 202 5.87 12.65 5.62
N GLN A 203 5.29 13.84 5.44
CA GLN A 203 5.42 14.93 6.43
C GLN A 203 4.95 14.53 7.84
N ALA A 204 3.86 13.77 7.97
CA ALA A 204 3.33 13.39 9.27
C ALA A 204 4.28 12.46 10.04
N ASP A 205 4.87 11.46 9.39
CA ASP A 205 5.88 10.59 9.99
C ASP A 205 7.12 11.37 10.45
N HIS A 206 7.63 12.28 9.60
CA HIS A 206 8.73 13.17 9.98
C HIS A 206 8.41 14.01 11.23
N ALA A 207 7.21 14.59 11.29
CA ALA A 207 6.76 15.35 12.45
C ALA A 207 6.60 14.45 13.69
N GLY A 208 6.12 13.22 13.52
CA GLY A 208 5.97 12.23 14.59
C GLY A 208 7.32 11.82 15.18
N HIS A 209 8.33 11.62 14.35
CA HIS A 209 9.69 11.36 14.81
C HIS A 209 10.32 12.53 15.57
N GLU A 210 10.17 13.75 15.06
CA GLU A 210 10.83 14.93 15.64
C GLU A 210 10.11 15.46 16.89
N PHE A 211 8.78 15.38 16.93
CA PHE A 211 7.94 16.05 17.92
C PHE A 211 6.89 15.15 18.62
N ALA A 212 6.67 13.91 18.17
CA ALA A 212 5.59 12.96 18.53
C ALA A 212 4.20 13.26 17.97
N GLY A 213 3.39 12.21 17.85
CA GLY A 213 2.03 12.25 17.29
C GLY A 213 1.00 13.07 18.10
N GLY A 214 1.38 13.55 19.28
CA GLY A 214 0.56 14.43 20.11
C GLY A 214 0.98 15.91 20.06
N SER A 215 1.93 16.29 19.19
CA SER A 215 2.48 17.65 19.14
C SER A 215 1.69 18.60 18.21
N GLU A 216 1.94 19.90 18.36
CA GLU A 216 1.37 20.93 17.47
C GLU A 216 1.95 20.82 16.04
N GLU A 217 3.21 20.41 15.89
CA GLU A 217 3.86 20.18 14.60
C GLU A 217 3.23 19.01 13.85
N TYR A 218 2.98 17.90 14.56
CA TYR A 218 2.27 16.75 13.99
C TYR A 218 0.82 17.12 13.64
N GLN A 219 0.12 17.87 14.50
CA GLN A 219 -1.19 18.44 14.17
C GLN A 219 -1.14 19.27 12.87
N GLN A 220 -0.14 20.14 12.72
CA GLN A 220 0.00 20.97 11.52
C GLN A 220 0.31 20.13 10.28
N ALA A 221 1.08 19.05 10.41
CA ALA A 221 1.30 18.09 9.32
C ALA A 221 -0.01 17.44 8.86
N ILE A 222 -0.86 17.00 9.79
CA ILE A 222 -2.18 16.45 9.46
C ILE A 222 -3.06 17.45 8.71
N ILE A 223 -3.07 18.72 9.12
CA ILE A 223 -3.81 19.78 8.43
C ILE A 223 -3.27 20.01 7.01
N ASN A 224 -1.95 20.04 6.84
CA ASN A 224 -1.31 20.19 5.53
C ASN A 224 -1.67 19.02 4.59
N LEU A 225 -1.58 17.78 5.08
CA LEU A 225 -1.96 16.59 4.30
C LEU A 225 -3.44 16.63 3.89
N GLY A 226 -4.33 17.10 4.77
CA GLY A 226 -5.74 17.33 4.42
C GLY A 226 -5.90 18.35 3.29
N GLY A 227 -5.13 19.44 3.29
CA GLY A 227 -5.11 20.42 2.21
C GLY A 227 -4.52 19.90 0.89
N ASN A 228 -3.49 19.04 0.97
CA ASN A 228 -2.92 18.38 -0.21
C ASN A 228 -3.92 17.41 -0.85
N LEU A 229 -4.55 16.57 -0.03
CA LEU A 229 -5.58 15.64 -0.46
C LEU A 229 -6.75 16.38 -1.11
N GLN A 230 -7.19 17.51 -0.55
CA GLN A 230 -8.27 18.32 -1.13
C GLN A 230 -7.94 18.80 -2.55
N GLN A 231 -6.69 19.21 -2.80
CA GLN A 231 -6.24 19.65 -4.12
C GLN A 231 -6.21 18.50 -5.13
N ILE A 232 -5.79 17.31 -4.70
CA ILE A 232 -5.80 16.09 -5.53
C ILE A 232 -7.23 15.71 -5.91
N LEU A 233 -8.14 15.63 -4.93
CA LEU A 233 -9.55 15.31 -5.18
C LEU A 233 -10.23 16.34 -6.09
N ALA A 234 -9.89 17.63 -5.95
CA ALA A 234 -10.40 18.67 -6.84
C ALA A 234 -9.92 18.49 -8.30
N ALA A 235 -8.69 18.01 -8.52
CA ALA A 235 -8.19 17.71 -9.86
C ALA A 235 -8.93 16.52 -10.49
N ILE A 236 -9.25 15.49 -9.71
CA ILE A 236 -10.07 14.35 -10.16
C ILE A 236 -11.47 14.83 -10.57
N ALA A 237 -12.14 15.58 -9.69
CA ALA A 237 -13.46 16.15 -9.98
C ALA A 237 -13.44 17.04 -11.25
N GLN A 238 -12.34 17.75 -11.48
CA GLN A 238 -12.16 18.53 -12.70
C GLN A 238 -12.06 17.63 -13.95
N VAL A 239 -11.26 16.56 -13.92
CA VAL A 239 -11.14 15.61 -15.03
C VAL A 239 -12.47 14.94 -15.31
N GLN A 240 -13.15 14.46 -14.27
CA GLN A 240 -14.47 13.83 -14.37
C GLN A 240 -15.50 14.77 -15.00
N ALA A 241 -15.49 16.05 -14.64
CA ALA A 241 -16.39 17.04 -15.25
C ALA A 241 -16.09 17.31 -16.73
N LEU A 242 -14.85 17.11 -17.18
CA LEU A 242 -14.42 17.35 -18.56
C LEU A 242 -14.64 16.13 -19.48
N THR A 243 -14.37 14.94 -18.96
CA THR A 243 -14.28 13.70 -19.75
C THR A 243 -15.40 12.72 -19.44
N GLY A 244 -15.91 12.74 -18.20
CA GLY A 244 -16.75 11.68 -17.64
C GLY A 244 -15.95 10.56 -16.97
N ASP A 245 -14.62 10.54 -17.12
CA ASP A 245 -13.75 9.54 -16.52
C ASP A 245 -13.68 9.77 -15.01
N ASP A 246 -13.98 8.71 -14.28
CA ASP A 246 -13.97 8.71 -12.82
C ASP A 246 -12.76 7.92 -12.31
N TRP A 247 -12.37 8.18 -11.06
CA TRP A 247 -11.21 7.54 -10.45
C TRP A 247 -11.64 6.74 -9.23
N SER A 248 -11.16 5.50 -9.13
CA SER A 248 -11.18 4.75 -7.88
C SER A 248 -10.03 5.26 -7.00
N ILE A 249 -10.32 5.69 -5.78
CA ILE A 249 -9.39 6.36 -4.88
C ILE A 249 -9.23 5.53 -3.60
N ILE A 250 -7.99 5.23 -3.23
CA ILE A 250 -7.63 4.56 -1.99
C ILE A 250 -6.72 5.50 -1.21
N VAL A 251 -7.11 5.89 0.01
CA VAL A 251 -6.26 6.66 0.94
C VAL A 251 -5.91 5.78 2.12
N THR A 252 -4.62 5.66 2.44
CA THR A 252 -4.18 4.82 3.55
C THR A 252 -2.95 5.39 4.25
N THR A 253 -2.60 4.73 5.35
CA THR A 253 -1.36 4.91 6.09
C THR A 253 -0.77 3.55 6.42
N ASP A 254 0.53 3.50 6.56
CA ASP A 254 1.30 2.29 6.84
C ASP A 254 1.33 1.96 8.34
N HIS A 255 1.40 2.98 9.20
CA HIS A 255 1.31 2.87 10.66
C HIS A 255 0.88 4.21 11.29
N GLY A 256 0.75 4.23 12.62
CA GLY A 256 0.60 5.47 13.38
C GLY A 256 1.82 5.81 14.23
N HIS A 257 1.69 6.82 15.10
CA HIS A 257 2.77 7.31 15.97
C HIS A 257 2.38 7.33 17.46
N GLN A 258 3.38 7.16 18.31
CA GLN A 258 3.26 7.38 19.75
C GLN A 258 2.92 8.85 20.03
N GLN A 259 2.02 9.07 21.00
CA GLN A 259 1.51 10.40 21.34
C GLN A 259 2.54 11.29 22.05
N THR A 260 3.54 10.69 22.71
CA THR A 260 4.56 11.43 23.45
C THR A 260 5.94 10.97 23.04
N VAL A 261 6.86 11.94 22.93
CA VAL A 261 8.27 11.66 22.70
C VAL A 261 8.84 10.96 23.94
N THR A 262 9.35 9.75 23.74
CA THR A 262 10.05 9.00 24.79
C THR A 262 11.55 9.34 24.83
N LEU A 263 12.13 9.81 23.71
CA LEU A 263 13.48 10.37 23.61
C LEU A 263 13.55 11.51 22.57
N PRO A 264 13.71 12.78 22.97
CA PRO A 264 13.86 13.88 22.01
C PRO A 264 15.12 13.71 21.14
N GLY A 265 14.94 13.76 19.81
CA GLY A 265 16.02 13.61 18.83
C GLY A 265 16.43 12.16 18.50
N LEU A 266 15.78 11.16 19.11
CA LEU A 266 16.00 9.72 18.92
C LEU A 266 14.70 8.91 19.07
N SER A 267 13.55 9.59 19.00
CA SER A 267 12.25 8.94 19.11
C SER A 267 12.03 8.09 17.88
N ILE A 268 11.97 6.78 18.08
CA ILE A 268 11.55 5.86 17.03
C ILE A 268 10.10 6.20 16.65
N GLY A 269 9.30 6.75 17.59
CA GLY A 269 7.92 7.21 17.32
C GLY A 269 6.92 6.08 17.03
N HIS A 270 7.40 4.98 16.44
CA HIS A 270 6.69 3.77 16.10
C HIS A 270 7.67 2.56 16.12
N GLY A 271 7.28 1.41 15.59
CA GLY A 271 8.06 0.16 15.57
C GLY A 271 7.64 -0.86 16.64
N PHE A 272 6.84 -0.47 17.62
CA PHE A 272 6.28 -1.36 18.64
C PHE A 272 4.79 -1.58 18.42
N GLN A 273 4.05 -1.91 19.48
CA GLN A 273 2.69 -2.45 19.38
C GLN A 273 1.68 -1.64 20.20
N SER A 274 1.97 -0.37 20.52
CA SER A 274 0.95 0.45 21.16
C SER A 274 -0.23 0.68 20.20
N PRO A 275 -1.46 0.81 20.71
CA PRO A 275 -2.64 1.04 19.88
C PRO A 275 -2.48 2.21 18.91
N ASN A 276 -1.76 3.27 19.29
CA ASN A 276 -1.51 4.39 18.39
C ASN A 276 -0.55 4.01 17.25
N GLU A 277 0.45 3.19 17.50
CA GLU A 277 1.39 2.73 16.45
C GLU A 277 0.72 1.74 15.49
N THR A 278 -0.12 0.84 16.03
CA THR A 278 -0.76 -0.21 15.24
C THR A 278 -2.08 0.23 14.59
N SER A 279 -2.57 1.43 14.87
CA SER A 279 -3.76 1.97 14.22
C SER A 279 -3.39 2.44 12.81
N SER A 280 -4.12 1.97 11.82
CA SER A 280 -4.05 2.41 10.43
C SER A 280 -5.49 2.66 9.93
N PHE A 281 -5.66 2.95 8.65
CA PHE A 281 -6.96 3.09 8.02
C PHE A 281 -6.86 2.85 6.52
N VAL A 282 -8.01 2.53 5.92
CA VAL A 282 -8.20 2.55 4.48
C VAL A 282 -9.48 3.34 4.21
N ILE A 283 -9.41 4.40 3.42
CA ILE A 283 -10.58 5.04 2.83
C ILE A 283 -10.63 4.60 1.38
N PHE A 284 -11.76 4.04 0.96
CA PHE A 284 -11.95 3.56 -0.40
C PHE A 284 -13.19 4.20 -1.02
N ASP A 285 -12.97 4.94 -2.11
CA ASP A 285 -14.01 5.47 -2.98
C ASP A 285 -13.88 4.77 -4.34
N GLN A 286 -14.90 4.02 -4.74
CA GLN A 286 -14.88 3.28 -5.99
C GLN A 286 -15.57 4.09 -7.08
N ALA A 287 -14.90 4.26 -8.22
CA ALA A 287 -15.44 4.96 -9.37
C ALA A 287 -16.88 4.53 -9.70
N GLY A 288 -17.78 5.51 -9.81
CA GLY A 288 -19.19 5.29 -10.13
C GLY A 288 -20.03 4.54 -9.09
N SER A 289 -19.50 4.24 -7.90
CA SER A 289 -20.21 3.48 -6.86
C SER A 289 -20.46 4.32 -5.60
N ASN A 290 -21.58 5.04 -5.61
CA ASN A 290 -21.88 6.04 -4.58
C ASN A 290 -22.87 5.57 -3.49
N ALA A 291 -23.24 4.29 -3.49
CA ALA A 291 -24.36 3.80 -2.68
C ALA A 291 -24.04 3.71 -1.18
N THR A 292 -22.75 3.70 -0.84
CA THR A 292 -22.22 3.47 0.51
C THR A 292 -21.34 4.63 1.00
N ASP A 293 -21.36 5.76 0.30
CA ASP A 293 -20.58 6.94 0.64
C ASP A 293 -20.91 7.43 2.06
N GLY A 294 -19.88 7.84 2.81
CA GLY A 294 -20.03 8.25 4.20
C GLY A 294 -20.25 7.08 5.18
N SER A 295 -20.05 5.84 4.73
CA SER A 295 -20.12 4.65 5.58
C SER A 295 -18.76 4.31 6.19
N GLN A 296 -18.78 3.41 7.17
CA GLN A 296 -17.56 2.75 7.65
C GLN A 296 -17.55 1.26 7.31
N ASN A 297 -16.35 0.67 7.27
CA ASN A 297 -16.15 -0.78 7.23
C ASN A 297 -15.36 -1.23 8.46
N LEU A 298 -15.71 -2.38 9.04
CA LEU A 298 -15.05 -2.90 10.25
C LEU A 298 -13.98 -3.96 9.98
N ASN A 299 -13.82 -4.37 8.71
CA ASN A 299 -12.95 -5.47 8.28
C ASN A 299 -11.91 -5.06 7.22
N PHE A 300 -11.81 -3.78 6.86
CA PHE A 300 -10.74 -3.32 5.97
C PHE A 300 -9.35 -3.54 6.59
N SER A 301 -8.41 -3.94 5.75
CA SER A 301 -7.00 -4.15 6.06
C SER A 301 -6.12 -3.46 5.01
N ILE A 302 -4.92 -3.04 5.40
CA ILE A 302 -3.93 -2.53 4.44
C ILE A 302 -3.49 -3.59 3.42
N ALA A 303 -3.60 -4.88 3.78
CA ALA A 303 -3.32 -6.00 2.88
C ALA A 303 -4.36 -6.11 1.74
N ASP A 304 -5.56 -5.53 1.91
CA ASP A 304 -6.64 -5.57 0.92
C ASP A 304 -6.37 -4.66 -0.28
N ILE A 305 -5.42 -3.73 -0.17
CA ILE A 305 -5.20 -2.68 -1.17
C ILE A 305 -4.72 -3.27 -2.51
N THR A 306 -3.69 -4.11 -2.50
CA THR A 306 -3.20 -4.77 -3.72
C THR A 306 -4.27 -5.61 -4.42
N PRO A 307 -4.98 -6.56 -3.76
CA PRO A 307 -6.03 -7.32 -4.42
C PRO A 307 -7.18 -6.44 -4.92
N THR A 308 -7.50 -5.33 -4.23
CA THR A 308 -8.50 -4.37 -4.71
C THR A 308 -8.08 -3.69 -6.00
N ILE A 309 -6.84 -3.17 -6.06
CA ILE A 309 -6.30 -2.52 -7.27
C ILE A 309 -6.33 -3.50 -8.46
N LEU A 310 -5.91 -4.76 -8.24
CA LEU A 310 -5.91 -5.78 -9.27
C LEU A 310 -7.34 -6.12 -9.73
N SER A 311 -8.29 -6.24 -8.80
CA SER A 311 -9.70 -6.48 -9.08
C SER A 311 -10.33 -5.38 -9.93
N LEU A 312 -10.06 -4.10 -9.60
CA LEU A 312 -10.53 -2.94 -10.38
C LEU A 312 -10.04 -3.01 -11.84
N PHE A 313 -8.80 -3.46 -12.05
CA PHE A 313 -8.27 -3.70 -13.38
C PHE A 313 -8.70 -5.03 -14.00
N GLY A 314 -9.49 -5.86 -13.33
CA GLY A 314 -9.89 -7.19 -13.81
C GLY A 314 -8.70 -8.12 -14.04
N ILE A 315 -7.70 -8.06 -13.16
CA ILE A 315 -6.55 -8.97 -13.11
C ILE A 315 -6.87 -10.07 -12.10
N ASP A 316 -6.62 -11.33 -12.47
CA ASP A 316 -6.84 -12.48 -11.58
C ASP A 316 -5.98 -12.36 -10.31
N LEU A 317 -6.62 -12.60 -9.17
CA LEU A 317 -5.96 -12.52 -7.86
C LEU A 317 -5.13 -13.77 -7.60
N ARG A 318 -3.97 -13.59 -6.98
CA ARG A 318 -3.19 -14.71 -6.45
C ARG A 318 -3.97 -15.39 -5.33
N SER A 319 -3.88 -16.71 -5.26
CA SER A 319 -4.54 -17.51 -4.23
C SER A 319 -3.88 -17.38 -2.86
N ASP A 320 -2.66 -16.83 -2.81
CA ASP A 320 -1.84 -16.69 -1.62
C ASP A 320 -1.76 -15.27 -1.05
N PHE A 321 -2.63 -14.36 -1.49
CA PHE A 321 -2.84 -13.09 -0.79
C PHE A 321 -3.40 -13.30 0.62
N ASP A 322 -3.02 -12.41 1.55
CA ASP A 322 -3.68 -12.34 2.87
C ASP A 322 -4.85 -11.38 2.86
N GLY A 323 -4.76 -10.31 2.06
CA GLY A 323 -5.88 -9.41 1.84
C GLY A 323 -6.88 -9.94 0.82
N VAL A 324 -8.04 -9.30 0.80
CA VAL A 324 -9.12 -9.57 -0.15
C VAL A 324 -9.49 -8.30 -0.90
N SER A 325 -10.22 -8.44 -2.00
CA SER A 325 -10.67 -7.28 -2.76
C SER A 325 -11.84 -6.59 -2.07
N LEU A 326 -11.72 -5.27 -1.86
CA LEU A 326 -12.75 -4.43 -1.26
C LEU A 326 -13.98 -4.24 -2.16
N THR A 327 -13.91 -4.63 -3.44
CA THR A 327 -14.99 -4.42 -4.41
C THR A 327 -16.01 -5.55 -4.46
N ASP A 328 -15.61 -6.77 -4.15
CA ASP A 328 -16.38 -7.97 -4.46
C ASP A 328 -16.26 -9.11 -3.43
N ASP A 329 -15.37 -9.02 -2.43
CA ASP A 329 -15.25 -10.04 -1.40
C ASP A 329 -16.32 -9.88 -0.29
N PRO A 330 -17.18 -10.90 -0.06
CA PRO A 330 -18.23 -10.81 0.95
C PRO A 330 -17.75 -10.56 2.38
N THR A 331 -16.54 -11.00 2.75
CA THR A 331 -16.03 -10.82 4.12
C THR A 331 -15.84 -9.34 4.48
N VAL A 332 -15.59 -8.52 3.47
CA VAL A 332 -15.49 -7.08 3.56
C VAL A 332 -16.84 -6.44 3.29
N LEU A 333 -17.52 -6.79 2.19
CA LEU A 333 -18.78 -6.14 1.79
C LEU A 333 -19.89 -6.29 2.83
N ASP A 334 -19.97 -7.43 3.53
CA ASP A 334 -20.97 -7.68 4.59
C ASP A 334 -20.67 -6.89 5.88
N SER A 335 -19.52 -6.23 5.97
CA SER A 335 -19.07 -5.45 7.12
C SER A 335 -19.28 -3.94 6.97
N HIS A 336 -19.97 -3.50 5.92
CA HIS A 336 -20.39 -2.12 5.76
C HIS A 336 -21.42 -1.72 6.80
N VAL A 337 -21.17 -0.59 7.46
CA VAL A 337 -22.07 0.01 8.43
C VAL A 337 -22.24 1.47 8.06
N THR A 338 -23.48 1.91 7.85
CA THR A 338 -23.80 3.33 7.67
C THR A 338 -24.17 3.94 9.03
N PRO A 339 -23.26 4.73 9.65
CA PRO A 339 -23.53 5.32 10.96
C PRO A 339 -24.38 6.59 10.85
N VAL A 340 -24.98 7.00 11.97
CA VAL A 340 -25.63 8.32 12.07
C VAL A 340 -24.59 9.44 12.14
N ASP A 341 -23.46 9.16 12.79
CA ASP A 341 -22.31 10.06 12.93
C ASP A 341 -21.05 9.25 12.63
N LEU A 342 -20.46 9.47 11.46
CA LEU A 342 -19.27 8.75 11.01
C LEU A 342 -18.06 9.03 11.90
N GLN A 343 -17.85 10.28 12.31
CA GLN A 343 -16.72 10.67 13.17
C GLN A 343 -16.77 9.91 14.49
N GLN A 344 -17.95 9.89 15.13
CA GLN A 344 -18.14 9.17 16.38
C GLN A 344 -17.96 7.66 16.21
N ALA A 345 -18.46 7.09 15.11
CA ALA A 345 -18.35 5.66 14.84
C ALA A 345 -16.89 5.22 14.63
N LEU A 346 -16.11 5.98 13.86
CA LEU A 346 -14.70 5.73 13.63
C LEU A 346 -13.87 5.86 14.92
N LEU A 347 -14.13 6.88 15.75
CA LEU A 347 -13.50 7.01 17.07
C LEU A 347 -13.82 5.81 17.98
N ALA A 348 -15.04 5.30 17.93
CA ALA A 348 -15.44 4.13 18.70
C ALA A 348 -14.75 2.85 18.20
N ALA A 349 -14.60 2.68 16.89
CA ALA A 349 -13.89 1.55 16.30
C ALA A 349 -12.40 1.57 16.64
N LEU A 350 -11.72 2.74 16.54
CA LEU A 350 -10.34 2.90 16.97
C LEU A 350 -10.13 2.56 18.45
N ALA A 351 -11.10 2.90 19.30
CA ALA A 351 -11.03 2.59 20.74
C ALA A 351 -11.13 1.07 21.05
N MET A 352 -11.46 0.23 20.06
CA MET A 352 -11.45 -1.23 20.21
C MET A 352 -10.05 -1.82 20.04
N TYR A 353 -9.09 -1.09 19.47
CA TYR A 353 -7.73 -1.57 19.29
C TYR A 353 -6.95 -1.53 20.60
N GLY A 354 -6.43 -2.68 20.99
CA GLY A 354 -5.60 -2.87 22.18
C GLY A 354 -4.20 -3.35 21.82
N TYR A 355 -3.42 -3.68 22.84
CA TYR A 355 -2.15 -4.37 22.65
C TYR A 355 -2.37 -5.83 22.22
N PRO A 356 -1.45 -6.43 21.44
CA PRO A 356 -1.45 -7.87 21.22
C PRO A 356 -1.28 -8.65 22.53
N ASN A 357 -1.34 -9.98 22.45
CA ASN A 357 -0.94 -10.80 23.59
C ASN A 357 0.54 -10.58 23.93
N ILE A 358 0.87 -10.75 25.20
CA ILE A 358 2.20 -10.44 25.76
C ILE A 358 3.37 -11.16 25.06
N GLY A 359 3.14 -12.37 24.53
CA GLY A 359 4.15 -13.14 23.83
C GLY A 359 4.47 -12.55 22.46
N ASN A 360 3.43 -12.15 21.72
CA ASN A 360 3.59 -11.45 20.45
C ASN A 360 4.23 -10.08 20.66
N GLU A 361 3.80 -9.32 21.67
CA GLU A 361 4.39 -8.02 22.00
C GLU A 361 5.90 -8.10 22.23
N LEU A 362 6.36 -9.07 23.04
CA LEU A 362 7.79 -9.30 23.29
C LEU A 362 8.56 -9.72 22.03
N THR A 363 7.98 -10.65 21.27
CA THR A 363 8.60 -11.18 20.05
C THR A 363 8.78 -10.08 19.02
N LEU A 364 7.73 -9.28 18.79
CA LEU A 364 7.74 -8.17 17.85
C LEU A 364 8.63 -7.04 18.32
N GLY A 365 8.60 -6.71 19.61
CA GLY A 365 9.53 -5.76 20.19
C GLY A 365 10.97 -6.17 19.91
N PHE A 366 11.35 -7.40 20.24
CA PHE A 366 12.70 -7.91 19.97
C PHE A 366 13.04 -7.95 18.47
N ARG A 367 12.06 -8.31 17.62
CA ARG A 367 12.21 -8.29 16.15
C ARG A 367 12.50 -6.88 15.64
N THR A 368 11.78 -5.87 16.11
CA THR A 368 12.03 -4.47 15.78
C THR A 368 13.40 -4.02 16.25
N LEU A 369 13.81 -4.37 17.48
CA LEU A 369 15.14 -4.03 17.99
C LEU A 369 16.26 -4.55 17.10
N VAL A 370 16.22 -5.84 16.78
CA VAL A 370 17.23 -6.49 15.95
C VAL A 370 17.16 -5.98 14.51
N GLY A 371 15.95 -5.87 13.97
CA GLY A 371 15.68 -5.47 12.59
C GLY A 371 16.14 -4.05 12.28
N SER A 372 16.04 -3.13 13.24
CA SER A 372 16.38 -1.72 13.02
C SER A 372 17.87 -1.39 13.23
N VAL A 373 18.66 -2.25 13.88
CA VAL A 373 20.11 -1.98 14.11
C VAL A 373 20.88 -1.68 12.81
N PRO A 374 20.74 -2.46 11.72
CA PRO A 374 21.41 -2.15 10.46
C PRO A 374 21.02 -0.77 9.91
N TYR A 375 19.75 -0.39 10.05
CA TYR A 375 19.24 0.91 9.62
C TYR A 375 19.86 2.04 10.45
N PHE A 376 19.90 1.90 11.78
CA PHE A 376 20.57 2.88 12.63
C PHE A 376 22.08 2.95 12.40
N LEU A 377 22.77 1.86 12.08
CA LEU A 377 24.18 1.92 11.65
C LEU A 377 24.37 2.74 10.38
N ASN A 378 23.45 2.58 9.43
CA ASN A 378 23.48 3.29 8.16
C ASN A 378 23.22 4.79 8.33
N THR A 379 22.26 5.15 9.19
CA THR A 379 21.79 6.54 9.36
C THR A 379 22.54 7.29 10.47
N PHE A 380 22.88 6.61 11.57
CA PHE A 380 23.48 7.18 12.77
C PHE A 380 24.63 6.29 13.28
N VAL A 381 25.80 6.40 12.65
CA VAL A 381 27.01 5.57 12.88
C VAL A 381 27.41 5.41 14.36
N ASN A 382 26.95 6.26 15.29
CA ASN A 382 27.32 6.23 16.72
C ASN A 382 26.14 6.33 17.72
N GLN A 383 24.88 6.05 17.33
CA GLN A 383 23.74 6.24 18.24
C GLN A 383 22.96 4.96 18.60
N ILE A 384 23.45 3.77 18.23
CA ILE A 384 22.83 2.50 18.66
C ILE A 384 22.72 2.44 20.19
N ASP A 385 23.76 2.83 20.92
CA ASP A 385 23.72 2.86 22.38
C ASP A 385 22.60 3.74 22.91
N GLN A 386 22.33 4.88 22.26
CA GLN A 386 21.27 5.81 22.66
C GLN A 386 19.88 5.29 22.29
N PHE A 387 19.73 4.68 21.11
CA PHE A 387 18.52 3.97 20.68
C PHE A 387 18.18 2.86 21.69
N LEU A 388 19.12 1.94 21.94
CA LEU A 388 18.95 0.81 22.86
C LEU A 388 18.69 1.28 24.29
N GLN A 389 19.39 2.32 24.76
CA GLN A 389 19.14 2.89 26.08
C GLN A 389 17.75 3.56 26.18
N GLY A 390 17.24 4.12 25.08
CA GLY A 390 15.87 4.62 24.98
C GLY A 390 14.84 3.55 25.26
N ILE A 391 14.99 2.40 24.62
CA ILE A 391 14.12 1.24 24.83
C ILE A 391 14.19 0.75 26.27
N VAL A 392 15.40 0.68 26.85
CA VAL A 392 15.59 0.32 28.27
C VAL A 392 14.87 1.30 29.21
N ASN A 393 14.82 2.58 28.84
CA ASN A 393 14.22 3.64 29.64
C ASN A 393 12.70 3.76 29.45
N GLN A 394 12.13 3.16 28.40
CA GLN A 394 10.68 3.14 28.26
C GLN A 394 10.10 2.20 29.31
N ASP A 395 9.21 2.73 30.16
CA ASP A 395 8.50 2.01 31.21
C ASP A 395 7.41 1.06 30.59
N ILE A 396 7.70 0.48 29.41
CA ILE A 396 6.86 -0.54 28.75
C ILE A 396 6.83 -1.73 29.69
N PHE A 397 5.63 -2.23 29.99
CA PHE A 397 5.23 -3.18 31.03
C PHE A 397 6.05 -4.51 31.17
N LEU A 398 7.16 -4.68 30.46
CA LEU A 398 8.06 -5.85 30.42
C LEU A 398 9.56 -5.47 30.44
N ILE A 399 9.96 -4.53 31.31
CA ILE A 399 11.29 -3.88 31.32
C ILE A 399 12.49 -4.82 31.57
N SER A 400 12.32 -6.07 32.01
CA SER A 400 13.49 -6.96 32.15
C SER A 400 13.91 -7.63 30.82
N GLY A 401 12.97 -8.07 29.98
CA GLY A 401 13.29 -8.86 28.79
C GLY A 401 13.76 -8.05 27.59
N LEU A 402 13.13 -6.91 27.32
CA LEU A 402 13.49 -6.03 26.19
C LEU A 402 14.81 -5.29 26.45
N ALA A 403 15.08 -4.89 27.70
CA ALA A 403 16.34 -4.28 28.09
C ALA A 403 17.53 -5.25 27.96
N GLU A 404 17.35 -6.51 28.37
CA GLU A 404 18.33 -7.58 28.14
C GLU A 404 18.53 -7.83 26.63
N GLY A 405 17.45 -7.88 25.85
CA GLY A 405 17.50 -7.99 24.39
C GLY A 405 18.29 -6.86 23.74
N ALA A 406 18.04 -5.61 24.17
CA ALA A 406 18.77 -4.45 23.69
C ALA A 406 20.28 -4.55 24.01
N GLN A 407 20.66 -4.92 25.22
CA GLN A 407 22.07 -5.14 25.59
C GLN A 407 22.73 -6.28 24.81
N LEU A 408 22.00 -7.37 24.57
CA LEU A 408 22.47 -8.50 23.75
C LEU A 408 22.75 -8.05 22.32
N VAL A 409 21.84 -7.27 21.73
CA VAL A 409 22.00 -6.69 20.39
C VAL A 409 23.25 -5.82 20.32
N ASN A 410 23.47 -4.91 21.29
CA ASN A 410 24.67 -4.08 21.30
C ASN A 410 25.97 -4.91 21.32
N ASN A 411 26.01 -5.89 22.24
CA ASN A 411 27.18 -6.75 22.41
C ASN A 411 27.44 -7.64 21.19
N PHE A 412 26.40 -8.04 20.48
CA PHE A 412 26.51 -8.91 19.32
C PHE A 412 26.96 -8.15 18.06
N PHE A 413 26.40 -6.97 17.81
CA PHE A 413 26.64 -6.22 16.57
C PHE A 413 27.79 -5.21 16.64
N GLY A 414 28.35 -4.96 17.83
CA GLY A 414 29.46 -4.01 18.03
C GLY A 414 30.64 -4.26 17.08
N GLY A 415 30.85 -3.33 16.13
CA GLY A 415 31.98 -3.35 15.20
C GLY A 415 31.74 -4.03 13.84
N LEU A 416 30.51 -4.43 13.51
CA LEU A 416 30.14 -5.01 12.21
C LEU A 416 29.74 -3.92 11.17
N THR A 417 29.82 -4.26 9.88
CA THR A 417 29.33 -3.39 8.78
C THR A 417 27.81 -3.50 8.62
N VAL A 418 27.17 -2.52 7.97
CA VAL A 418 25.72 -2.52 7.69
C VAL A 418 25.27 -3.82 7.02
N ASP A 419 25.98 -4.30 5.99
CA ASP A 419 25.62 -5.53 5.25
C ASP A 419 25.64 -6.78 6.12
N VAL A 420 26.69 -6.93 6.95
CA VAL A 420 26.83 -8.08 7.86
C VAL A 420 25.74 -8.02 8.92
N THR A 421 25.52 -6.83 9.49
CA THR A 421 24.46 -6.62 10.49
C THR A 421 23.08 -6.91 9.89
N ASN A 422 22.80 -6.48 8.66
CA ASN A 422 21.52 -6.72 8.00
C ASN A 422 21.28 -8.20 7.69
N THR A 423 22.34 -8.95 7.31
CA THR A 423 22.25 -10.39 7.05
C THR A 423 21.92 -11.16 8.32
N VAL A 424 22.60 -10.84 9.44
CA VAL A 424 22.30 -11.46 10.73
C VAL A 424 20.90 -11.05 11.20
N ALA A 425 20.54 -9.77 11.07
CA ALA A 425 19.23 -9.28 11.45
C ALA A 425 18.14 -10.05 10.69
N GLN A 426 18.29 -10.25 9.37
CA GLN A 426 17.38 -11.07 8.59
C GLN A 426 17.24 -12.50 9.15
N ALA A 427 18.34 -13.16 9.48
CA ALA A 427 18.28 -14.52 10.02
C ALA A 427 17.52 -14.58 11.35
N ILE A 428 17.74 -13.59 12.23
CA ILE A 428 17.05 -13.52 13.53
C ILE A 428 15.58 -13.13 13.34
N THR A 429 15.26 -12.12 12.53
CA THR A 429 13.87 -11.71 12.28
C THR A 429 13.07 -12.81 11.59
N HIS A 430 13.72 -13.63 10.76
CA HIS A 430 13.11 -14.83 10.19
C HIS A 430 12.79 -15.87 11.26
N LEU A 431 13.68 -16.14 12.21
CA LEU A 431 13.38 -17.01 13.36
C LEU A 431 12.25 -16.46 14.24
N LEU A 432 12.02 -15.14 14.20
CA LEU A 432 10.94 -14.44 14.90
C LEU A 432 9.68 -14.27 14.03
N GLY A 433 9.60 -14.95 12.90
CA GLY A 433 8.38 -15.04 12.09
C GLY A 433 8.36 -14.22 10.80
N SER A 434 9.38 -13.43 10.47
CA SER A 434 9.40 -12.66 9.21
C SER A 434 9.77 -13.53 8.00
N GLY A 435 8.93 -13.57 6.97
CA GLY A 435 9.17 -14.33 5.73
C GLY A 435 9.30 -15.84 5.93
N VAL A 436 8.59 -16.39 6.92
CA VAL A 436 8.58 -17.83 7.24
C VAL A 436 7.59 -18.62 6.39
N ILE A 437 6.63 -17.95 5.73
CA ILE A 437 5.65 -18.54 4.85
C ILE A 437 6.08 -18.32 3.40
N ALA A 438 6.33 -19.40 2.68
CA ALA A 438 6.64 -19.37 1.25
C ALA A 438 5.37 -19.21 0.41
N PRO A 439 5.46 -18.61 -0.80
CA PRO A 439 4.32 -18.51 -1.71
C PRO A 439 3.85 -19.88 -2.17
N THR A 440 2.54 -20.04 -2.36
CA THR A 440 1.96 -21.24 -2.98
C THR A 440 1.75 -21.05 -4.48
N ASP A 441 1.51 -19.82 -4.91
CA ASP A 441 1.48 -19.47 -6.33
C ASP A 441 2.90 -19.19 -6.81
N ALA A 442 3.20 -19.61 -8.04
CA ALA A 442 4.53 -19.39 -8.60
C ALA A 442 4.87 -17.89 -8.66
N PRO A 443 6.15 -17.52 -8.47
CA PRO A 443 6.64 -16.20 -8.85
C PRO A 443 6.33 -15.88 -10.32
N LEU A 444 6.27 -14.59 -10.65
CA LEU A 444 6.16 -14.17 -12.04
C LEU A 444 7.36 -14.68 -12.84
N PRO A 445 7.14 -15.16 -14.09
CA PRO A 445 8.24 -15.63 -14.92
C PRO A 445 9.18 -14.48 -15.29
N LEU A 446 10.45 -14.80 -15.53
CA LEU A 446 11.42 -13.80 -15.95
C LEU A 446 11.02 -13.14 -17.28
N PRO A 447 11.22 -11.82 -17.45
CA PRO A 447 10.87 -11.14 -18.69
C PRO A 447 11.47 -11.79 -19.93
N GLY A 448 10.65 -11.99 -20.96
CA GLY A 448 11.07 -12.55 -22.24
C GLY A 448 11.25 -14.07 -22.28
N VAL A 449 10.95 -14.79 -21.18
CA VAL A 449 10.64 -16.22 -21.31
C VAL A 449 9.21 -16.35 -21.82
N ALA A 450 8.99 -17.13 -22.88
CA ALA A 450 7.62 -17.44 -23.28
C ALA A 450 6.99 -18.23 -22.14
N GLU A 451 5.82 -17.80 -21.65
CA GLU A 451 4.97 -18.69 -20.87
C GLU A 451 4.73 -19.94 -21.72
N PHE A 452 5.28 -21.06 -21.28
CA PHE A 452 5.00 -22.33 -21.91
C PHE A 452 3.59 -22.73 -21.48
N THR A 453 2.58 -22.14 -22.12
CA THR A 453 1.22 -22.67 -22.08
C THR A 453 1.31 -24.06 -22.67
N GLY A 454 1.27 -25.06 -21.78
CA GLY A 454 1.46 -26.45 -22.13
C GLY A 454 0.52 -26.88 -23.24
N TRP A 455 0.97 -27.82 -24.07
CA TRP A 455 0.20 -28.42 -25.17
C TRP A 455 -1.11 -29.11 -24.75
N GLU A 456 -1.51 -28.98 -23.48
CA GLU A 456 -2.69 -29.56 -22.86
C GLU A 456 -3.99 -28.98 -23.45
N SER A 457 -3.99 -27.73 -23.93
CA SER A 457 -5.13 -27.16 -24.66
C SER A 457 -5.20 -27.57 -26.15
N LEU A 458 -4.13 -28.15 -26.69
CA LEU A 458 -4.04 -28.63 -28.08
C LEU A 458 -4.27 -30.14 -28.22
N LEU A 459 -4.30 -30.87 -27.11
CA LEU A 459 -4.61 -32.28 -27.07
C LEU A 459 -6.04 -32.46 -26.55
N ASP A 460 -7.00 -32.21 -27.43
CA ASP A 460 -8.31 -32.86 -27.34
C ASP A 460 -8.09 -34.37 -27.51
N LEU A 461 -7.76 -35.04 -26.40
CA LEU A 461 -7.53 -36.49 -26.33
C LEU A 461 -8.80 -37.27 -26.67
N ASP A 462 -9.98 -36.65 -26.57
CA ASP A 462 -11.25 -37.25 -26.97
C ASP A 462 -11.43 -37.26 -28.50
N ALA A 463 -10.79 -36.35 -29.23
CA ALA A 463 -10.76 -36.37 -30.70
C ALA A 463 -9.81 -37.44 -31.30
N LEU A 464 -8.91 -38.01 -30.50
CA LEU A 464 -7.90 -38.99 -30.94
C LEU A 464 -8.22 -40.44 -30.55
N VAL A 465 -9.28 -40.66 -29.77
CA VAL A 465 -9.72 -42.01 -29.35
C VAL A 465 -11.21 -42.24 -29.60
N GLY A 466 -11.67 -41.93 -30.82
CA GLY A 466 -12.82 -42.60 -31.45
C GLY A 466 -14.22 -42.12 -31.08
#